data_AF-A0A840CNY1-F1
#
_entry.id   AF-A0A840CNY1-F1
#
_cell.length_a   1.000
_cell.length_b   1.000
_cell.length_c   1.000
_cell.angle_alpha   90.00
_cell.angle_beta   90.00
_cell.angle_gamma   90.00
#
_symmetry.space_group_name_H-M   'P 1'
#
loop_
_entity.id
_entity.type
_entity.pdbx_description
1 polymer ?
#
loop_
_entity_poly.entity_id
_entity_poly.type
_entity_poly.pdbx_seq_one_letter_code
_entity_poly.pdbx_strand_id
1 'polypeptide(L)'
;MKTDKQKKVTTFVRTSVNSLVRTLAMAMLLALPAGISAQVVIGMDDKPESGAILQLKETNDAGVNALRGLLLPRVMIENLNPDLSNPTALAASLGVTGETWDADRHIGLLVFHVGDASGSGDLDKPNIFVWTKDDGWLLVKAN
;
A
#
# COMPACT_ATOMS: atom_id res chain seq x y z
N MET A 1 5.61 32.91 -55.19
CA MET A 1 4.65 33.42 -54.18
C MET A 1 3.46 32.45 -54.12
N LYS A 2 3.40 31.53 -53.14
CA LYS A 2 2.24 30.61 -53.01
C LYS A 2 1.00 31.42 -52.62
N THR A 3 -0.08 31.28 -53.38
CA THR A 3 -1.37 31.97 -53.15
C THR A 3 -1.95 31.59 -51.79
N ASP A 4 -2.63 32.54 -51.15
CA ASP A 4 -3.13 32.40 -49.76
C ASP A 4 -3.99 31.14 -49.54
N LYS A 5 -4.73 30.71 -50.57
CA LYS A 5 -5.48 29.44 -50.58
C LYS A 5 -4.57 28.20 -50.41
N GLN A 6 -3.42 28.17 -51.08
CA GLN A 6 -2.47 27.04 -51.01
C GLN A 6 -1.77 26.95 -49.64
N LYS A 7 -1.56 28.10 -48.97
CA LYS A 7 -1.06 28.14 -47.59
C LYS A 7 -2.09 27.64 -46.59
N LYS A 8 -3.35 28.07 -46.69
CA LYS A 8 -4.44 27.58 -45.82
C LYS A 8 -4.64 26.06 -45.91
N VAL A 9 -4.60 25.49 -47.12
CA VAL A 9 -4.74 24.04 -47.32
C VAL A 9 -3.57 23.27 -46.69
N THR A 10 -2.34 23.73 -46.87
CA THR A 10 -1.16 23.06 -46.28
C THR A 10 -1.13 23.17 -44.75
N THR A 11 -1.55 24.30 -44.18
CA THR A 11 -1.69 24.46 -42.72
C THR A 11 -2.81 23.59 -42.16
N PHE A 12 -3.96 23.51 -42.84
CA PHE A 12 -5.08 22.66 -42.43
C PHE A 12 -4.72 21.16 -42.41
N VAL A 13 -4.08 20.68 -43.48
CA VAL A 13 -3.60 19.28 -43.56
C VAL A 13 -2.59 18.98 -42.46
N ARG A 14 -1.65 19.90 -42.19
CA ARG A 14 -0.64 19.72 -41.13
C ARG A 14 -1.26 19.66 -39.73
N THR A 15 -2.25 20.52 -39.43
CA THR A 15 -2.94 20.49 -38.13
C THR A 15 -3.78 19.23 -37.95
N SER A 16 -4.46 18.78 -39.01
CA SER A 16 -5.26 17.55 -39.00
C SER A 16 -4.39 16.31 -38.79
N VAL A 17 -3.26 16.20 -39.49
CA VAL A 17 -2.30 15.10 -39.32
C VAL A 17 -1.68 15.10 -37.92
N ASN A 18 -1.31 16.26 -37.38
CA ASN A 18 -0.78 16.36 -36.01
C ASN A 18 -1.81 15.94 -34.94
N SER A 19 -3.09 16.28 -35.14
CA SER A 19 -4.17 15.82 -34.26
C SER A 19 -4.31 14.30 -34.30
N LEU A 20 -4.27 13.71 -35.50
CA LEU A 20 -4.37 12.27 -35.70
C LEU A 20 -3.19 11.50 -35.07
N VAL A 21 -1.96 12.00 -35.25
CA VAL A 21 -0.75 11.44 -34.63
C VAL A 21 -0.83 11.51 -33.11
N ARG A 22 -1.33 12.63 -32.53
CA ARG A 22 -1.53 12.75 -31.08
C ARG A 22 -2.55 11.76 -30.54
N THR A 23 -3.69 11.59 -31.24
CA THR A 23 -4.71 10.62 -30.84
C THR A 23 -4.19 9.19 -30.92
N LEU A 24 -3.44 8.84 -31.98
CA LEU A 24 -2.80 7.53 -32.10
C LEU A 24 -1.76 7.29 -31.00
N ALA A 25 -0.92 8.27 -30.70
CA ALA A 25 0.07 8.17 -29.64
C ALA A 25 -0.58 7.96 -28.26
N MET A 26 -1.69 8.66 -27.98
CA MET A 26 -2.45 8.49 -26.73
C MET A 26 -3.09 7.10 -26.63
N ALA A 27 -3.67 6.60 -27.74
CA ALA A 27 -4.24 5.25 -27.79
C ALA A 27 -3.17 4.16 -27.61
N MET A 28 -1.99 4.35 -28.19
CA MET A 28 -0.85 3.43 -28.03
C MET A 28 -0.32 3.43 -26.59
N LEU A 29 -0.24 4.60 -25.94
CA LEU A 29 0.18 4.72 -24.54
C LEU A 29 -0.79 4.00 -23.58
N LEU A 30 -2.09 4.08 -23.85
CA LEU A 30 -3.14 3.43 -23.05
C LEU A 30 -3.18 1.89 -23.23
N ALA A 31 -2.58 1.35 -24.30
CA ALA A 31 -2.53 -0.09 -24.56
C ALA A 31 -1.34 -0.80 -23.86
N LEU A 32 -0.42 -0.05 -23.25
CA LEU A 32 0.79 -0.60 -22.61
C LEU A 32 0.62 -1.34 -21.26
N PRO A 33 -0.39 -1.09 -20.40
CA PRO A 33 -0.39 -1.65 -19.05
C PRO A 33 -0.85 -3.12 -18.94
N ALA A 34 -1.02 -3.85 -20.07
CA ALA A 34 -1.57 -5.21 -20.05
C ALA A 34 -0.67 -6.30 -19.42
N GLY A 35 0.57 -5.96 -19.00
CA GLY A 35 1.57 -6.92 -18.56
C GLY A 35 2.28 -6.60 -17.25
N ILE A 36 1.76 -5.70 -16.39
CA ILE A 36 2.38 -5.43 -15.09
C ILE A 36 2.01 -6.56 -14.11
N SER A 37 2.79 -7.63 -14.13
CA SER A 37 2.74 -8.71 -13.13
C SER A 37 3.55 -8.27 -11.90
N ALA A 38 2.94 -7.49 -11.01
CA ALA A 38 3.54 -7.10 -9.73
C ALA A 38 3.23 -8.08 -8.59
N GLN A 39 2.73 -9.28 -8.92
CA GLN A 39 2.34 -10.29 -7.93
C GLN A 39 3.60 -10.95 -7.37
N VAL A 40 3.80 -10.87 -6.06
CA VAL A 40 4.98 -11.41 -5.38
C VAL A 40 4.56 -12.60 -4.51
N VAL A 41 5.29 -13.71 -4.62
CA VAL A 41 5.22 -14.82 -3.66
C VAL A 41 6.45 -14.78 -2.78
N ILE A 42 6.26 -14.89 -1.47
CA ILE A 42 7.32 -15.02 -0.49
C ILE A 42 7.11 -16.33 0.26
N GLY A 43 8.17 -17.13 0.40
CA GLY A 43 8.17 -18.37 1.18
C GLY A 43 8.08 -19.65 0.38
N MET A 44 7.71 -19.60 -0.90
CA MET A 44 7.67 -20.76 -1.80
C MET A 44 8.01 -20.35 -3.25
N ASP A 45 8.54 -21.29 -4.03
CA ASP A 45 8.94 -21.09 -5.43
C ASP A 45 7.83 -21.54 -6.40
N ASP A 46 6.64 -20.96 -6.21
CA ASP A 46 5.46 -21.23 -7.02
C ASP A 46 4.85 -19.91 -7.51
N LYS A 47 4.03 -20.01 -8.56
CA LYS A 47 3.27 -18.84 -9.04
C LYS A 47 2.29 -18.36 -7.96
N PRO A 48 2.06 -17.03 -7.83
CA PRO A 48 1.03 -16.50 -6.97
C PRO A 48 -0.35 -16.96 -7.43
N GLU A 49 -1.26 -17.09 -6.47
CA GLU A 49 -2.67 -17.33 -6.74
C GLU A 49 -3.24 -16.17 -7.58
N SER A 50 -4.20 -16.51 -8.45
CA SER A 50 -4.75 -15.53 -9.37
C SER A 50 -5.42 -14.38 -8.60
N GLY A 51 -4.92 -13.16 -8.82
CA GLY A 51 -5.41 -11.95 -8.17
C GLY A 51 -4.68 -11.58 -6.87
N ALA A 52 -3.74 -12.40 -6.39
CA ALA A 52 -2.92 -12.05 -5.24
C ALA A 52 -1.93 -10.94 -5.61
N ILE A 53 -1.97 -9.80 -4.91
CA ILE A 53 -0.94 -8.75 -5.06
C ILE A 53 0.35 -9.19 -4.36
N LEU A 54 0.21 -9.77 -3.18
CA LEU A 54 1.28 -10.34 -2.38
C LEU A 54 0.76 -11.63 -1.75
N GLN A 55 1.51 -12.72 -1.90
CA GLN A 55 1.22 -14.02 -1.30
C GLN A 55 2.40 -14.42 -0.41
N LEU A 56 2.10 -14.70 0.86
CA LEU A 56 3.07 -15.21 1.81
C LEU A 56 2.68 -16.63 2.18
N LYS A 57 3.40 -17.62 1.65
CA LYS A 57 3.04 -19.03 1.79
C LYS A 57 4.29 -19.90 1.67
N GLU A 58 4.38 -20.97 2.45
CA GLU A 58 5.54 -21.88 2.47
C GLU A 58 5.23 -23.24 1.83
N THR A 59 3.96 -23.64 1.81
CA THR A 59 3.48 -24.87 1.16
C THR A 59 2.26 -24.53 0.31
N ASN A 60 1.93 -25.36 -0.68
CA ASN A 60 0.78 -25.08 -1.54
C ASN A 60 -0.54 -25.64 -0.97
N ASP A 61 -0.56 -26.03 0.31
CA ASP A 61 -1.71 -26.67 0.94
C ASP A 61 -2.89 -25.69 1.06
N ALA A 62 -4.08 -26.17 0.73
CA ALA A 62 -5.30 -25.36 0.82
C ALA A 62 -5.65 -25.11 2.29
N GLY A 63 -5.95 -23.84 2.64
CA GLY A 63 -6.31 -23.44 4.00
C GLY A 63 -5.17 -23.40 5.01
N VAL A 64 -3.92 -23.56 4.55
CA VAL A 64 -2.72 -23.49 5.41
C VAL A 64 -2.04 -22.13 5.22
N ASN A 65 -1.82 -21.43 6.33
CA ASN A 65 -1.07 -20.18 6.38
C ASN A 65 0.44 -20.45 6.41
N ALA A 66 1.25 -19.49 5.97
CA ALA A 66 2.70 -19.56 6.17
C ALA A 66 3.04 -19.69 7.66
N LEU A 67 4.06 -20.49 8.01
CA LEU A 67 4.57 -20.54 9.38
C LEU A 67 5.36 -19.28 9.73
N ARG A 68 5.84 -18.55 8.72
CA ARG A 68 6.60 -17.30 8.86
C ARG A 68 5.82 -16.12 8.28
N GLY A 69 5.87 -15.00 9.00
CA GLY A 69 5.22 -13.74 8.64
C GLY A 69 6.13 -12.79 7.86
N LEU A 70 5.56 -11.67 7.42
CA LEU A 70 6.35 -10.48 7.08
C LEU A 70 7.11 -10.06 8.36
N LEU A 71 8.42 -9.77 8.25
CA LEU A 71 9.19 -9.27 9.39
C LEU A 71 8.73 -7.84 9.74
N LEU A 72 7.70 -7.75 10.57
CA LEU A 72 7.16 -6.48 11.07
C LEU A 72 7.99 -5.98 12.26
N PRO A 73 8.11 -4.65 12.45
CA PRO A 73 8.64 -4.09 13.68
C PRO A 73 7.89 -4.63 14.89
N ARG A 74 8.62 -5.25 15.82
CA ARG A 74 8.07 -5.84 17.03
C ARG A 74 8.08 -4.79 18.13
N VAL A 75 6.91 -4.39 18.61
CA VAL A 75 6.76 -3.32 19.61
C VAL A 75 5.77 -3.74 20.69
N MET A 76 5.94 -3.20 21.89
CA MET A 76 4.89 -3.27 22.90
C MET A 76 3.98 -2.07 22.68
N ILE A 77 2.68 -2.32 22.48
CA ILE A 77 1.67 -1.26 22.41
C ILE A 77 1.10 -1.18 23.81
N GLU A 78 1.19 -0.01 24.43
CA GLU A 78 0.72 0.25 25.80
C GLU A 78 -0.66 0.90 25.81
N ASN A 79 -1.02 1.60 24.73
CA ASN A 79 -2.30 2.28 24.60
C ASN A 79 -2.82 2.20 23.16
N LEU A 80 -3.98 1.57 22.96
CA LEU A 80 -4.60 1.48 21.63
C LEU A 80 -5.07 2.84 21.12
N ASN A 81 -5.60 3.69 22.00
CA ASN A 81 -6.24 4.95 21.64
C ASN A 81 -5.56 6.11 22.39
N PRO A 82 -4.34 6.50 21.97
CA PRO A 82 -3.64 7.63 22.57
C PRO A 82 -4.35 8.96 22.28
N ASP A 83 -4.38 9.85 23.27
CA ASP A 83 -4.95 11.19 23.12
C ASP A 83 -4.04 12.09 22.26
N LEU A 84 -4.45 12.29 21.00
CA LEU A 84 -3.71 13.07 20.02
C LEU A 84 -3.73 14.59 20.26
N SER A 85 -4.41 15.07 21.31
CA SER A 85 -4.19 16.46 21.79
C SER A 85 -2.75 16.68 22.28
N ASN A 86 -2.05 15.59 22.63
CA ASN A 86 -0.64 15.58 22.99
C ASN A 86 0.24 15.09 21.81
N PRO A 87 1.20 15.88 21.32
CA PRO A 87 2.05 15.51 20.18
C PRO A 87 3.01 14.34 20.44
N THR A 88 3.21 13.92 21.69
CA THR A 88 4.03 12.74 22.02
C THR A 88 3.20 11.45 22.17
N ALA A 89 1.87 11.53 22.07
CA ALA A 89 0.99 10.44 22.45
C ALA A 89 1.16 9.18 21.59
N LEU A 90 1.42 9.34 20.28
CA LEU A 90 1.70 8.20 19.40
C LEU A 90 3.01 7.49 19.78
N ALA A 91 4.09 8.23 20.04
CA ALA A 91 5.36 7.65 20.47
C ALA A 91 5.22 6.96 21.85
N ALA A 92 4.54 7.64 22.79
CA ALA A 92 4.25 7.10 24.11
C ALA A 92 3.38 5.84 24.05
N SER A 93 2.49 5.70 23.06
CA SER A 93 1.69 4.48 22.89
C SER A 93 2.52 3.24 22.60
N LEU A 94 3.78 3.41 22.16
CA LEU A 94 4.76 2.34 21.95
C LEU A 94 5.87 2.33 23.02
N GLY A 95 5.69 3.03 24.15
CA GLY A 95 6.68 3.13 25.23
C GLY A 95 7.86 4.05 24.91
N VAL A 96 7.81 4.85 23.84
CA VAL A 96 8.88 5.79 23.46
C VAL A 96 8.64 7.15 24.12
N THR A 97 9.59 7.58 24.96
CA THR A 97 9.50 8.84 25.71
C THR A 97 10.31 9.97 25.07
N GLY A 98 9.76 11.19 25.06
CA GLY A 98 10.48 12.40 24.63
C GLY A 98 10.50 12.63 23.11
N GLU A 99 9.95 11.70 22.32
CA GLU A 99 9.82 11.83 20.88
C GLU A 99 8.46 12.39 20.49
N THR A 100 8.44 13.17 19.41
CA THR A 100 7.20 13.68 18.80
C THR A 100 7.03 13.01 17.45
N TRP A 101 6.02 12.15 17.34
CA TRP A 101 5.69 11.49 16.09
C TRP A 101 4.41 12.08 15.55
N ASP A 102 4.50 12.62 14.34
CA ASP A 102 3.35 13.18 13.63
C ASP A 102 2.37 12.06 13.26
N ALA A 103 1.24 12.01 13.96
CA ALA A 103 0.22 10.97 13.76
C ALA A 103 -0.35 10.94 12.34
N ASP A 104 -0.38 12.07 11.63
CA ASP A 104 -0.86 12.16 10.25
C ASP A 104 0.12 11.50 9.27
N ARG A 105 1.42 11.58 9.55
CA ARG A 105 2.47 11.00 8.69
C ARG A 105 2.66 9.50 8.89
N HIS A 106 2.13 8.94 9.98
CA HIS A 106 2.29 7.53 10.32
C HIS A 106 1.03 6.71 10.04
N ILE A 107 0.00 7.28 9.39
CA ILE A 107 -1.19 6.51 8.97
C ILE A 107 -0.75 5.32 8.11
N GLY A 108 -1.23 4.13 8.46
CA GLY A 108 -0.84 2.87 7.80
C GLY A 108 0.43 2.22 8.37
N LEU A 109 1.01 2.75 9.45
CA LEU A 109 2.08 2.08 10.18
C LEU A 109 1.59 0.73 10.71
N LEU A 110 2.23 -0.34 10.23
CA LEU A 110 1.96 -1.72 10.63
C LEU A 110 3.04 -2.21 11.61
N VAL A 111 2.60 -2.73 12.75
CA VAL A 111 3.50 -3.26 13.78
C VAL A 111 2.99 -4.61 14.29
N PHE A 112 3.92 -5.42 14.79
CA PHE A 112 3.59 -6.65 15.51
C PHE A 112 3.69 -6.39 17.02
N HIS A 113 2.55 -6.42 17.69
CA HIS A 113 2.45 -6.33 19.13
C HIS A 113 3.02 -7.58 19.81
N VAL A 114 3.83 -7.42 20.85
CA VAL A 114 4.50 -8.54 21.56
C VAL A 114 3.90 -8.88 22.93
N GLY A 115 2.60 -8.66 23.13
CA GLY A 115 1.91 -8.90 24.40
C GLY A 115 2.04 -10.32 24.97
N ASP A 116 1.81 -10.42 26.27
CA ASP A 116 1.86 -11.69 27.01
C ASP A 116 0.55 -12.45 26.86
N ALA A 117 0.60 -13.68 26.32
CA ALA A 117 -0.54 -14.54 25.96
C ALA A 117 -1.47 -14.98 27.12
N SER A 118 -1.40 -14.32 28.28
CA SER A 118 -2.08 -14.67 29.52
C SER A 118 -3.46 -14.02 29.69
N GLY A 119 -3.83 -13.05 28.83
CA GLY A 119 -5.11 -12.35 28.92
C GLY A 119 -6.07 -12.55 27.73
N SER A 120 -7.12 -11.73 27.70
CA SER A 120 -8.26 -11.85 26.76
C SER A 120 -8.52 -10.61 25.92
N GLY A 121 -7.89 -9.47 26.23
CA GLY A 121 -7.94 -8.25 25.45
C GLY A 121 -7.05 -8.30 24.20
N ASP A 122 -7.23 -7.31 23.32
CA ASP A 122 -6.50 -7.25 22.04
C ASP A 122 -4.98 -7.07 22.24
N LEU A 123 -4.56 -6.41 23.33
CA LEU A 123 -3.14 -6.28 23.74
C LEU A 123 -2.62 -7.45 24.57
N ASP A 124 -3.47 -8.41 24.94
CA ASP A 124 -3.03 -9.57 25.73
C ASP A 124 -2.51 -10.70 24.84
N LYS A 125 -2.44 -10.50 23.52
CA LYS A 125 -1.98 -11.53 22.59
C LYS A 125 -1.09 -10.91 21.52
N PRO A 126 -0.02 -11.61 21.11
CA PRO A 126 0.78 -11.17 19.98
C PRO A 126 -0.09 -11.07 18.72
N ASN A 127 -0.14 -9.88 18.11
CA ASN A 127 -0.97 -9.64 16.93
C ASN A 127 -0.49 -8.46 16.10
N ILE A 128 -1.04 -8.29 14.90
CA ILE A 128 -0.69 -7.19 13.99
C ILE A 128 -1.67 -6.03 14.20
N PHE A 129 -1.13 -4.83 14.38
CA PHE A 129 -1.91 -3.60 14.50
C PHE A 129 -1.53 -2.60 13.41
N VAL A 130 -2.51 -1.80 12.99
CA VAL A 130 -2.35 -0.70 12.04
C VAL A 130 -2.74 0.61 12.70
N TRP A 131 -1.93 1.66 12.50
CA TRP A 131 -2.26 3.01 12.95
C TRP A 131 -3.23 3.70 11.98
N THR A 132 -4.34 4.23 12.50
CA THR A 132 -5.39 4.89 11.68
C THR A 132 -5.66 6.35 12.02
N LYS A 133 -4.96 6.92 13.02
CA LYS A 133 -5.20 8.25 13.60
C LYS A 133 -6.57 8.41 14.28
N ASP A 134 -7.66 8.16 13.56
CA ASP A 134 -9.03 8.42 14.04
C ASP A 134 -9.44 7.45 15.15
N ASP A 135 -9.20 6.15 14.93
CA ASP A 135 -9.53 5.08 15.87
C ASP A 135 -8.30 4.53 16.60
N GLY A 136 -7.15 5.18 16.45
CA GLY A 136 -5.89 4.72 17.03
C GLY A 136 -5.33 3.44 16.37
N TRP A 137 -4.84 2.51 17.19
CA TRP A 137 -4.33 1.20 16.78
C TRP A 137 -5.49 0.22 16.58
N LEU A 138 -5.66 -0.22 15.33
CA LEU A 138 -6.66 -1.23 14.98
C LEU A 138 -6.02 -2.60 14.79
N LEU A 139 -6.64 -3.62 15.36
CA LEU A 139 -6.28 -5.01 15.13
C LEU A 139 -6.54 -5.40 13.67
N VAL A 140 -5.52 -5.93 13.00
CA VAL A 140 -5.66 -6.50 11.66
C VAL A 140 -6.18 -7.94 11.80
N LYS A 141 -7.46 -8.15 11.47
CA LYS A 141 -8.07 -9.49 11.46
C LYS A 141 -7.83 -10.17 10.12
N ALA A 142 -7.38 -11.43 10.16
CA ALA A 142 -7.43 -12.30 9.00
C ALA A 142 -8.90 -12.72 8.77
N ASN A 143 -9.39 -12.57 7.54
CA ASN A 143 -10.70 -13.08 7.11
C ASN A 143 -10.64 -14.57 6.78
#